data_AF-A0A358DVJ3-F1
#
_entry.id   AF-A0A358DVJ3-F1
#
_cell.length_a   1.000
_cell.length_b   1.000
_cell.length_c   1.000
_cell.angle_alpha   90.00
_cell.angle_beta   90.00
_cell.angle_gamma   90.00
#
_symmetry.space_group_name_H-M   'P 1'
#
loop_
_entity.id
_entity.type
_entity.pdbx_description
1 polymer ?
#
loop_
_entity_poly.entity_id
_entity_poly.type
_entity_poly.pdbx_seq_one_letter_code
_entity_poly.pdbx_strand_id
1 'polypeptide(L)'
;MPKPFKPSVRLTDNDVTDESLYFNRRKLLKSMGFVGASTLLGSPVKASGWLWGDDDEDNTVTPSPLSYSQPKQYQIDETKTPEEKVTSYNNFYEFGTGKDDPVKNAGGFNPDPWTLRIDGLVETPTTLDLDALLTQFPLEERIYRLRCVEAWSMVVPWVGFELAKLIQRAKPLASAKYVAFETL
;
A
#
# COMPACT_ATOMS: atom_id res chain seq x y z
N MET A 1 -39.46 17.78 -14.84
CA MET A 1 -38.89 17.71 -13.47
C MET A 1 -39.00 16.26 -12.99
N PRO A 2 -37.90 15.55 -12.70
CA PRO A 2 -37.98 14.21 -12.15
C PRO A 2 -38.54 14.25 -10.72
N LYS A 3 -39.50 13.36 -10.40
CA LYS A 3 -40.09 13.28 -9.06
C LYS A 3 -39.00 12.84 -8.05
N PRO A 4 -38.86 13.51 -6.90
CA PRO A 4 -37.94 13.07 -5.87
C PRO A 4 -38.32 11.68 -5.38
N PHE A 5 -37.33 10.79 -5.31
CA PHE A 5 -37.48 9.43 -4.80
C PHE A 5 -38.01 9.47 -3.36
N LYS A 6 -39.16 8.82 -3.13
CA LYS A 6 -39.69 8.57 -1.79
C LYS A 6 -39.46 7.09 -1.48
N PRO A 7 -38.57 6.74 -0.54
CA PRO A 7 -38.40 5.35 -0.11
C PRO A 7 -39.73 4.77 0.36
N SER A 8 -40.04 3.54 -0.05
CA SER A 8 -41.24 2.81 0.39
C SER A 8 -41.17 2.37 1.85
N VAL A 9 -39.96 2.36 2.43
CA VAL A 9 -39.71 2.00 3.83
C VAL A 9 -38.69 2.97 4.41
N ARG A 10 -38.92 3.44 5.65
CA ARG A 10 -37.93 4.17 6.44
C ARG A 10 -37.28 3.20 7.41
N LEU A 11 -36.11 2.70 7.04
CA LEU A 11 -35.28 1.90 7.94
C LEU A 11 -34.41 2.84 8.78
N THR A 12 -34.35 2.56 10.06
CA THR A 12 -33.46 3.16 11.06
C THR A 12 -32.32 2.19 11.36
N ASP A 13 -31.26 2.63 12.02
CA ASP A 13 -30.15 1.75 12.42
C ASP A 13 -30.62 0.59 13.32
N ASN A 14 -31.73 0.77 14.05
CA ASN A 14 -32.37 -0.27 14.86
C ASN A 14 -33.04 -1.37 14.02
N ASP A 15 -33.40 -1.11 12.76
CA ASP A 15 -34.00 -2.10 11.86
C ASP A 15 -32.94 -3.01 11.21
N VAL A 16 -31.66 -2.65 11.31
CA VAL A 16 -30.54 -3.41 10.74
C VAL A 16 -30.20 -4.64 11.60
N THR A 17 -30.39 -4.56 12.92
CA THR A 17 -30.08 -5.66 13.83
C THR A 17 -31.05 -5.64 14.99
N ASP A 18 -31.77 -6.74 15.17
CA ASP A 18 -32.65 -6.93 16.31
C ASP A 18 -31.89 -6.70 17.64
N GLU A 19 -32.51 -5.95 18.55
CA GLU A 19 -31.94 -5.59 19.84
C GLU A 19 -31.49 -6.83 20.63
N SER A 20 -32.24 -7.93 20.54
CA SER A 20 -31.88 -9.20 21.19
C SER A 20 -30.58 -9.78 20.64
N LEU A 21 -30.35 -9.68 19.32
CA LEU A 21 -29.11 -10.12 18.67
C LEU A 21 -27.92 -9.25 19.10
N TYR A 22 -28.11 -7.93 19.21
CA TYR A 22 -27.08 -7.01 19.73
C TYR A 22 -26.69 -7.38 21.17
N PHE A 23 -27.68 -7.57 22.05
CA PHE A 23 -27.41 -7.95 23.45
C PHE A 23 -26.79 -9.34 23.58
N ASN A 24 -27.21 -10.30 22.75
CA ASN A 24 -26.61 -11.64 22.74
C ASN A 24 -25.12 -11.61 22.35
N ARG A 25 -24.75 -10.82 21.33
CA ARG A 25 -23.35 -10.61 20.94
C ARG A 25 -22.54 -9.97 22.08
N ARG A 26 -23.11 -8.96 22.75
CA ARG A 26 -22.42 -8.29 23.87
C ARG A 26 -22.30 -9.19 25.10
N LYS A 27 -23.29 -10.07 25.35
CA LYS A 27 -23.24 -11.08 26.41
C LYS A 27 -22.16 -12.11 26.12
N LEU A 28 -22.02 -12.56 24.88
CA LEU A 28 -20.94 -13.44 24.44
C LEU A 28 -19.56 -12.80 24.66
N LEU A 29 -19.37 -11.55 24.20
CA LEU A 29 -18.11 -10.81 24.41
C LEU A 29 -17.78 -10.61 25.89
N LYS A 30 -18.78 -10.30 26.72
CA LYS A 30 -18.60 -10.21 28.18
C LYS A 30 -18.21 -11.56 28.79
N SER A 31 -18.83 -12.66 28.35
CA SER A 31 -18.48 -14.00 28.81
C SER A 31 -17.08 -14.44 28.39
N MET A 32 -16.61 -14.03 27.20
CA MET A 32 -15.23 -14.26 26.76
C MET A 32 -14.20 -13.49 27.59
N GLY A 33 -14.56 -12.29 28.07
CA GLY A 33 -13.73 -11.54 29.04
C GLY A 33 -13.55 -12.26 30.38
N PHE A 34 -14.55 -13.05 30.81
CA PHE A 34 -14.43 -13.90 32.00
C PHE A 34 -13.55 -15.14 31.75
N VAL A 35 -13.59 -15.73 30.55
CA VAL A 35 -12.69 -16.84 30.19
C VAL A 35 -11.21 -16.39 30.17
N GLY A 36 -10.94 -15.18 29.67
CA GLY A 36 -9.59 -14.58 29.67
C GLY A 36 -9.05 -14.20 31.05
N ALA A 37 -9.94 -13.95 32.04
CA ALA A 37 -9.53 -13.72 33.42
C ALA A 37 -9.18 -15.03 34.16
N SER A 38 -9.85 -16.14 33.84
CA SER A 38 -9.52 -17.46 34.41
C SER A 38 -8.20 -18.05 33.91
N THR A 39 -7.69 -17.61 32.75
CA THR A 39 -6.36 -18.01 32.26
C THR A 39 -5.20 -17.29 32.95
N LEU A 40 -5.46 -16.30 33.81
CA LEU A 40 -4.40 -15.57 34.54
C LEU A 40 -3.96 -16.25 35.85
N LEU A 41 -4.58 -17.37 36.23
CA LEU A 41 -4.28 -18.09 37.49
C LEU A 41 -3.65 -19.48 37.27
N GLY A 42 -3.40 -19.88 36.03
CA GLY A 42 -2.65 -21.09 35.68
C GLY A 42 -1.28 -20.73 35.11
N SER A 43 -0.23 -21.40 35.59
CA SER A 43 1.20 -21.34 35.22
C SER A 43 1.54 -20.77 33.83
N PRO A 44 2.72 -20.13 33.65
CA PRO A 44 3.09 -19.43 32.42
C PRO A 44 3.29 -20.44 31.29
N VAL A 45 2.23 -20.72 30.55
CA VAL A 45 2.32 -21.40 29.26
C VAL A 45 2.91 -20.38 28.29
N LYS A 46 4.08 -20.71 27.75
CA LYS A 46 4.76 -19.98 26.67
C LYS A 46 3.88 -19.99 25.42
N ALA A 47 2.85 -19.15 25.40
CA ALA A 47 1.99 -18.87 24.26
C ALA A 47 2.45 -17.63 23.48
N SER A 48 3.62 -17.08 23.81
CA SER A 48 4.20 -15.94 23.10
C SER A 48 4.67 -16.29 21.68
N GLY A 49 5.03 -17.55 21.40
CA GLY A 49 5.54 -17.95 20.08
C GLY A 49 4.48 -18.13 18.98
N TRP A 50 3.19 -18.07 19.30
CA TRP A 50 2.11 -18.13 18.29
C TRP A 50 1.56 -16.75 17.93
N LEU A 51 1.89 -15.73 18.72
CA LEU A 51 1.53 -14.33 18.48
C LEU A 51 2.71 -13.52 17.95
N TRP A 52 3.93 -13.99 18.16
CA TRP A 52 5.17 -13.35 17.75
C TRP A 52 6.06 -14.44 17.16
N GLY A 53 5.85 -14.71 15.87
CA GLY A 53 6.78 -15.50 15.07
C GLY A 53 8.03 -14.66 14.90
N ASP A 54 9.11 -15.11 15.52
CA ASP A 54 10.44 -14.53 15.44
C ASP A 54 11.26 -15.50 14.58
N ASP A 55 11.22 -15.28 13.27
CA ASP A 55 12.12 -15.89 12.29
C ASP A 55 12.64 -14.74 11.40
N ASP A 56 13.40 -13.84 12.01
CA ASP A 56 14.07 -12.77 11.26
C ASP A 56 15.43 -13.28 10.75
N GLU A 57 15.43 -13.89 9.57
CA GLU A 57 16.61 -13.84 8.70
C GLU A 57 16.82 -12.38 8.29
N ASP A 58 17.74 -11.72 8.99
CA ASP A 58 18.18 -10.35 8.74
C ASP A 58 18.85 -10.24 7.37
N ASN A 59 18.03 -10.05 6.33
CA ASN A 59 18.45 -9.59 5.00
C ASN A 59 18.42 -8.06 4.97
N THR A 60 19.24 -7.41 5.80
CA THR A 60 19.40 -5.94 5.79
C THR A 60 20.08 -5.48 4.51
N VAL A 61 19.28 -5.25 3.47
CA VAL A 61 19.70 -4.45 2.31
C VAL A 61 19.93 -3.03 2.80
N THR A 62 21.18 -2.57 2.81
CA THR A 62 21.50 -1.17 3.15
C THR A 62 21.18 -0.30 1.94
N PRO A 63 20.17 0.58 1.99
CA PRO A 63 19.82 1.41 0.84
C PRO A 63 20.88 2.48 0.58
N SER A 64 21.24 2.67 -0.68
CA SER A 64 22.07 3.81 -1.12
C SER A 64 21.23 5.09 -1.10
N PRO A 65 21.68 6.16 -0.43
CA PRO A 65 20.89 7.39 -0.36
C PRO A 65 20.79 8.07 -1.73
N LEU A 66 19.57 8.42 -2.12
CA LEU A 66 19.30 9.20 -3.34
C LEU A 66 19.36 10.70 -3.06
N SER A 67 19.81 11.48 -4.05
CA SER A 67 19.70 12.95 -4.00
C SER A 67 18.36 13.38 -4.62
N TYR A 68 17.56 14.14 -3.88
CA TYR A 68 16.27 14.64 -4.33
C TYR A 68 15.94 15.99 -3.70
N SER A 69 15.02 16.73 -4.32
CA SER A 69 14.47 17.98 -3.79
C SER A 69 13.16 17.77 -3.04
N GLN A 70 12.74 18.73 -2.22
CA GLN A 70 11.46 18.71 -1.49
C GLN A 70 10.60 19.92 -1.87
N PRO A 71 9.89 19.89 -3.03
CA PRO A 71 9.07 21.02 -3.45
C PRO A 71 7.94 21.28 -2.47
N LYS A 72 7.84 22.52 -1.95
CA LYS A 72 6.89 22.90 -0.88
C LYS A 72 5.44 22.49 -1.15
N GLN A 73 5.01 22.50 -2.41
CA GLN A 73 3.64 22.12 -2.80
C GLN A 73 3.28 20.64 -2.55
N TYR A 74 4.28 19.77 -2.39
CA TYR A 74 4.09 18.34 -2.11
C TYR A 74 4.46 17.94 -0.67
N GLN A 75 4.75 18.93 0.17
CA GLN A 75 5.11 18.74 1.56
C GLN A 75 3.89 19.04 2.43
N ILE A 76 2.99 18.06 2.52
CA ILE A 76 1.73 18.17 3.26
C ILE A 76 1.94 17.90 4.76
N ASP A 77 1.08 18.48 5.59
CA ASP A 77 1.11 18.37 7.06
C ASP A 77 0.23 17.20 7.57
N GLU A 78 0.34 16.03 6.93
CA GLU A 78 -0.33 14.80 7.40
C GLU A 78 0.67 13.90 8.13
N THR A 79 0.18 13.17 9.15
CA THR A 79 0.99 12.20 9.87
C THR A 79 1.44 11.08 8.94
N LYS A 80 2.75 10.98 8.72
CA LYS A 80 3.37 9.95 7.90
C LYS A 80 3.09 8.56 8.50
N THR A 81 2.80 7.59 7.64
CA THR A 81 2.75 6.19 8.05
C THR A 81 4.17 5.75 8.45
N PRO A 82 4.34 5.02 9.57
CA PRO A 82 5.64 4.49 9.95
C PRO A 82 6.25 3.66 8.82
N GLU A 83 7.54 3.87 8.56
CA GLU A 83 8.26 3.23 7.44
C GLU A 83 8.14 1.71 7.46
N GLU A 84 8.28 1.09 8.64
CA GLU A 84 8.08 -0.35 8.84
C GLU A 84 6.74 -0.83 8.25
N LYS A 85 5.64 -0.08 8.40
CA LYS A 85 4.35 -0.46 7.83
C LYS A 85 4.28 -0.22 6.34
N VAL A 86 4.96 0.81 5.82
CA VAL A 86 5.05 1.08 4.38
C VAL A 86 5.77 -0.06 3.67
N THR A 87 6.78 -0.66 4.30
CA THR A 87 7.62 -1.72 3.71
C THR A 87 7.22 -3.15 4.07
N SER A 88 6.26 -3.36 4.97
CA SER A 88 5.80 -4.70 5.39
C SER A 88 4.31 -4.99 5.20
N TYR A 89 3.47 -3.98 4.96
CA TYR A 89 2.03 -4.16 4.72
C TYR A 89 1.69 -3.82 3.27
N ASN A 90 1.91 -4.80 2.38
CA ASN A 90 1.92 -4.59 0.94
C ASN A 90 0.94 -5.51 0.21
N ASN A 91 0.53 -5.10 -0.99
CA ASN A 91 -0.11 -5.97 -1.96
C ASN A 91 0.84 -6.10 -3.15
N PHE A 92 1.49 -7.25 -3.28
CA PHE A 92 2.33 -7.59 -4.43
C PHE A 92 2.17 -9.08 -4.73
N TYR A 93 1.28 -9.40 -5.66
CA TYR A 93 0.72 -10.75 -5.81
C TYR A 93 1.72 -11.76 -6.39
N GLU A 94 2.70 -11.28 -7.14
CA GLU A 94 3.87 -12.01 -7.62
C GLU A 94 4.68 -12.62 -6.45
N PHE A 95 4.54 -12.07 -5.24
CA PHE A 95 5.21 -12.52 -4.02
C PHE A 95 4.25 -13.07 -2.96
N GLY A 96 2.97 -13.30 -3.27
CA GLY A 96 1.98 -13.86 -2.35
C GLY A 96 0.74 -13.00 -2.14
N THR A 97 -0.22 -13.51 -1.36
CA THR A 97 -1.55 -12.87 -1.19
C THR A 97 -1.78 -12.32 0.20
N GLY A 98 -1.00 -12.78 1.19
CA GLY A 98 -0.88 -12.18 2.51
C GLY A 98 -0.23 -10.80 2.43
N LYS A 99 -0.53 -9.94 3.41
CA LYS A 99 -0.01 -8.56 3.45
C LYS A 99 1.49 -8.50 3.75
N ASP A 100 1.98 -9.52 4.44
CA ASP A 100 3.36 -9.74 4.86
C ASP A 100 4.12 -10.72 3.95
N ASP A 101 3.45 -11.35 2.98
CA ASP A 101 4.12 -12.23 2.01
C ASP A 101 5.16 -11.45 1.16
N PRO A 102 4.90 -10.22 0.67
CA PRO A 102 5.87 -9.49 -0.13
C PRO A 102 7.19 -9.23 0.60
N VAL A 103 7.15 -8.80 1.87
CA VAL A 103 8.38 -8.53 2.63
C VAL A 103 9.19 -9.81 2.89
N LYS A 104 8.52 -10.96 3.02
CA LYS A 104 9.17 -12.26 3.22
C LYS A 104 9.78 -12.83 1.93
N ASN A 105 9.10 -12.64 0.80
CA ASN A 105 9.42 -13.36 -0.44
C ASN A 105 10.15 -12.50 -1.49
N ALA A 106 10.09 -11.17 -1.40
CA ALA A 106 10.71 -10.28 -2.40
C ALA A 106 12.24 -10.17 -2.26
N GLY A 107 12.85 -10.69 -1.19
CA GLY A 107 14.31 -10.59 -0.98
C GLY A 107 15.15 -11.25 -2.09
N GLY A 108 14.60 -12.25 -2.79
CA GLY A 108 15.25 -12.89 -3.93
C GLY A 108 15.12 -12.13 -5.26
N PHE A 109 14.34 -11.05 -5.30
CA PHE A 109 14.18 -10.23 -6.49
C PHE A 109 15.38 -9.31 -6.65
N ASN A 110 16.11 -9.45 -7.77
CA ASN A 110 17.24 -8.59 -8.09
C ASN A 110 16.83 -7.53 -9.13
N PRO A 111 16.64 -6.27 -8.73
CA PRO A 111 16.32 -5.19 -9.67
C PRO A 111 17.54 -4.62 -10.39
N ASP A 112 18.77 -5.10 -10.14
CA ASP A 112 19.98 -4.59 -10.80
C ASP A 112 20.72 -5.72 -11.55
N PRO A 113 20.71 -5.73 -12.90
CA PRO A 113 20.25 -4.67 -13.80
C PRO A 113 18.73 -4.61 -13.99
N TRP A 114 18.20 -3.40 -14.21
CA TRP A 114 16.82 -3.16 -14.64
C TRP A 114 16.74 -2.61 -16.06
N THR A 115 15.61 -2.81 -16.74
CA THR A 115 15.34 -2.20 -18.05
C THR A 115 13.89 -1.74 -18.15
N LEU A 116 13.69 -0.44 -18.36
CA LEU A 116 12.40 0.15 -18.69
C LEU A 116 12.34 0.45 -20.19
N ARG A 117 11.41 -0.16 -20.91
CA ARG A 117 11.17 0.11 -22.34
C ARG A 117 9.96 1.04 -22.52
N ILE A 118 10.14 2.08 -23.32
CA ILE A 118 9.10 3.01 -23.76
C ILE A 118 8.92 2.82 -25.26
N ASP A 119 7.75 2.33 -25.67
CA ASP A 119 7.45 1.97 -27.05
C ASP A 119 6.01 2.36 -27.46
N GLY A 120 5.51 1.77 -28.56
CA GLY A 120 4.16 2.00 -29.06
C GLY A 120 4.06 3.25 -29.93
N LEU A 121 3.05 4.09 -29.67
CA LEU A 121 2.72 5.27 -30.49
C LEU A 121 3.57 6.48 -30.09
N VAL A 122 4.89 6.38 -30.25
CA VAL A 122 5.87 7.40 -29.90
C VAL A 122 6.85 7.62 -31.05
N GLU A 123 7.36 8.85 -31.22
CA GLU A 123 8.38 9.15 -32.24
C GLU A 123 9.77 8.66 -31.83
N THR A 124 10.05 8.60 -30.52
CA THR A 124 11.37 8.23 -29.99
C THR A 124 11.23 7.09 -28.97
N PRO A 125 11.08 5.84 -29.43
CA PRO A 125 11.18 4.67 -28.56
C PRO A 125 12.50 4.71 -27.79
N THR A 126 12.44 4.49 -26.48
CA THR A 126 13.60 4.66 -25.59
C THR A 126 13.67 3.50 -24.62
N THR A 127 14.87 3.08 -24.29
CA THR A 127 15.14 2.11 -23.23
C THR A 127 16.01 2.78 -22.18
N LEU A 128 15.63 2.66 -20.90
CA LEU A 128 16.36 3.20 -19.76
C LEU A 128 16.78 2.05 -18.85
N ASP A 129 18.02 2.09 -18.36
CA ASP A 129 18.47 1.23 -17.28
C ASP A 129 18.14 1.86 -15.91
N LEU A 130 18.48 1.15 -14.82
CA LEU A 130 18.22 1.63 -13.46
C LEU A 130 18.95 2.94 -13.15
N ASP A 131 20.23 3.06 -13.54
CA ASP A 131 21.02 4.28 -13.30
C ASP A 131 20.41 5.49 -14.03
N ALA A 132 19.97 5.32 -15.28
CA ALA A 132 19.28 6.34 -16.03
C ALA A 132 17.99 6.82 -15.35
N LEU A 133 17.22 5.91 -14.74
CA LEU A 133 16.01 6.26 -14.01
C LEU A 133 16.31 7.11 -12.75
N LEU A 134 17.45 6.87 -12.11
CA LEU A 134 17.86 7.56 -10.90
C LEU A 134 18.57 8.90 -11.17
N THR A 135 19.18 9.07 -12.35
CA THR A 135 20.07 10.22 -12.63
C THR A 135 19.58 11.16 -13.74
N GLN A 136 18.84 10.68 -14.75
CA GLN A 136 18.46 11.53 -15.90
C GLN A 136 17.33 12.51 -15.60
N PHE A 137 16.56 12.27 -14.54
CA PHE A 137 15.45 13.11 -14.13
C PHE A 137 15.70 13.68 -12.74
N PRO A 138 15.35 14.96 -12.49
CA PRO A 138 15.48 15.52 -11.17
C PRO A 138 14.46 14.86 -10.24
N LEU A 139 14.97 14.18 -9.21
CA LEU A 139 14.15 13.51 -8.21
C LEU A 139 13.54 14.53 -7.24
N GLU A 140 12.30 14.27 -6.87
CA GLU A 140 11.48 15.08 -5.97
C GLU A 140 10.81 14.15 -4.95
N GLU A 141 10.82 14.53 -3.68
CA GLU A 141 9.99 13.91 -2.67
C GLU A 141 8.59 14.51 -2.71
N ARG A 142 7.58 13.62 -2.73
CA ARG A 142 6.18 13.98 -2.68
C ARG A 142 5.46 13.16 -1.62
N ILE A 143 4.93 13.84 -0.60
CA ILE A 143 4.15 13.20 0.45
C ILE A 143 2.72 13.03 -0.06
N TYR A 144 2.35 11.78 -0.37
CA TYR A 144 1.04 11.45 -0.89
C TYR A 144 0.29 10.47 -0.02
N ARG A 145 -1.04 10.54 -0.12
CA ARG A 145 -1.94 9.56 0.47
C ARG A 145 -2.13 8.42 -0.52
N LEU A 146 -1.70 7.22 -0.15
CA LEU A 146 -2.02 6.00 -0.87
C LEU A 146 -3.32 5.43 -0.31
N ARG A 147 -4.29 5.14 -1.19
CA ARG A 147 -5.59 4.55 -0.82
C ARG A 147 -5.78 3.26 -1.60
N CYS A 148 -5.76 2.12 -0.91
CA CYS A 148 -6.04 0.84 -1.54
C CYS A 148 -7.55 0.64 -1.71
N VAL A 149 -7.99 -0.15 -2.69
CA VAL A 149 -9.42 -0.47 -2.84
C VAL A 149 -10.00 -1.23 -1.62
N GLU A 150 -9.15 -1.95 -0.88
CA GLU A 150 -9.48 -2.78 0.29
C GLU A 150 -9.72 -1.97 1.59
N ALA A 151 -10.17 -0.73 1.51
CA ALA A 151 -10.50 0.08 2.70
C ALA A 151 -9.35 0.53 3.64
N TRP A 152 -8.08 0.32 3.30
CA TRP A 152 -6.93 0.90 4.03
C TRP A 152 -6.20 2.02 3.27
N SER A 153 -5.39 2.80 3.98
CA SER A 153 -4.60 3.91 3.42
C SER A 153 -3.31 4.16 4.17
N MET A 154 -2.36 4.82 3.51
CA MET A 154 -1.08 5.27 4.08
C MET A 154 -0.77 6.70 3.64
N VAL A 155 0.12 7.37 4.37
CA VAL A 155 0.74 8.64 3.98
C VAL A 155 2.23 8.36 3.78
N VAL A 156 2.69 8.40 2.53
CA VAL A 156 4.03 7.93 2.14
C VAL A 156 4.82 9.05 1.47
N PRO A 157 6.05 9.34 1.91
CA PRO A 157 6.97 10.26 1.23
C PRO A 157 7.64 9.56 0.03
N TRP A 158 6.97 9.55 -1.12
CA TRP A 158 7.53 8.94 -2.33
C TRP A 158 8.65 9.80 -2.91
N VAL A 159 9.70 9.16 -3.43
CA VAL A 159 10.76 9.84 -4.20
C VAL A 159 10.71 9.36 -5.64
N GLY A 160 10.70 10.30 -6.59
CA GLY A 160 10.67 9.99 -8.00
C GLY A 160 10.65 11.24 -8.88
N PHE A 161 10.26 11.06 -10.14
CA PHE A 161 10.09 12.16 -11.09
C PHE A 161 8.71 12.08 -11.75
N GLU A 162 8.27 13.19 -12.35
CA GLU A 162 6.98 13.22 -13.05
C GLU A 162 7.01 12.39 -14.32
N LEU A 163 6.04 11.48 -14.46
CA LEU A 163 5.82 10.70 -15.69
C LEU A 163 5.73 11.59 -16.94
N ALA A 164 5.18 12.81 -16.82
CA ALA A 164 5.10 13.77 -17.92
C ALA A 164 6.47 14.09 -18.54
N LYS A 165 7.54 14.15 -17.74
CA LYS A 165 8.92 14.39 -18.23
C LYS A 165 9.39 13.22 -19.13
N LEU A 166 9.05 11.99 -18.75
CA LEU A 166 9.34 10.79 -19.55
C LEU A 166 8.51 10.75 -20.84
N ILE A 167 7.21 11.02 -20.75
CA ILE A 167 6.32 11.06 -21.92
C ILE A 167 6.78 12.12 -22.92
N GLN A 168 7.13 13.33 -22.46
CA GLN A 168 7.63 14.40 -23.33
C GLN A 168 8.91 13.99 -24.07
N ARG A 169 9.81 13.27 -23.41
CA ARG A 169 11.03 12.74 -24.04
C ARG A 169 10.72 11.72 -25.14
N ALA A 170 9.73 10.85 -24.92
CA ALA A 170 9.31 9.85 -25.89
C ALA A 170 8.60 10.44 -27.12
N LYS A 171 8.04 11.65 -27.00
CA LYS A 171 7.29 12.36 -28.04
C LYS A 171 6.12 11.53 -28.58
N PRO A 172 5.00 11.43 -27.84
CA PRO A 172 3.85 10.65 -28.27
C PRO A 172 3.25 11.19 -29.57
N LEU A 173 2.85 10.29 -30.46
CA LEU A 173 2.13 10.64 -31.69
C LEU A 173 0.76 11.23 -31.35
N ALA A 174 0.21 12.06 -32.24
CA ALA A 174 -1.12 12.66 -32.05
C ALA A 174 -2.27 11.63 -31.93
N SER A 175 -2.04 10.40 -32.40
CA SER A 175 -2.99 9.27 -32.28
C SER A 175 -2.93 8.57 -30.92
N ALA A 176 -1.88 8.80 -30.10
CA ALA A 176 -1.74 8.20 -28.78
C ALA A 176 -2.74 8.83 -27.79
N LYS A 177 -3.56 7.98 -27.15
CA LYS A 177 -4.61 8.42 -26.22
C LYS A 177 -4.46 7.91 -24.80
N TYR A 178 -3.68 6.85 -24.62
CA TYR A 178 -3.53 6.13 -23.36
C TYR A 178 -2.08 5.70 -23.18
N VAL A 179 -1.71 5.45 -21.93
CA VAL A 179 -0.44 4.84 -21.55
C VAL A 179 -0.75 3.48 -20.93
N ALA A 180 -0.06 2.45 -21.40
CA ALA A 180 -0.11 1.12 -20.81
C ALA A 180 1.19 0.87 -20.04
N PHE A 181 1.08 0.20 -18.90
CA PHE A 181 2.20 -0.20 -18.06
C PHE A 181 2.15 -1.72 -17.92
N GLU A 182 3.31 -2.36 -17.98
CA GLU A 182 3.48 -3.80 -17.85
C GLU A 182 4.53 -4.06 -16.77
N THR A 183 4.25 -5.05 -15.92
CA THR A 183 5.19 -5.55 -14.89
C THR A 183 6.00 -6.72 -15.46
N LEU A 184 6.73 -7.43 -14.61
CA LEU A 184 7.50 -8.64 -14.93
C LEU A 184 6.68 -9.77 -15.55
#